data_AF-A0A9E4M688-F1
#
_entry.id   AF-A0A9E4M688-F1
#
_cell.length_a   1.000
_cell.length_b   1.000
_cell.length_c   1.000
_cell.angle_alpha   90.00
_cell.angle_beta   90.00
_cell.angle_gamma   90.00
#
_symmetry.space_group_name_H-M   'P 1'
#
loop_
_entity.id
_entity.type
_entity.pdbx_description
1 polymer ?
#
loop_
_entity_poly.entity_id
_entity_poly.type
_entity_poly.pdbx_seq_one_letter_code
_entity_poly.pdbx_strand_id
1 'polypeptide(L)'
;PRADVEGHDAAAKAAIMAGIVFGAEVTAADVHCEGISTLSPNDIAFARRLGHVIKLLAIAERVDGDAIAVRVHPAMVPEDHPLAAVRDSFNAEFVEGEAAGELMLYGRGAGARPTA
;
A
#
# COMPACT_ATOMS: atom_id res chain seq x y z
N PRO A 1 -9.80 9.38 -11.23
CA PRO A 1 -8.36 9.39 -11.55
C PRO A 1 -7.50 10.18 -10.56
N ARG A 2 -7.81 11.44 -10.22
CA ARG A 2 -6.97 12.24 -9.30
C ARG A 2 -6.85 11.62 -7.91
N ALA A 3 -7.95 11.13 -7.33
CA ALA A 3 -7.94 10.48 -6.02
C ALA A 3 -7.05 9.22 -5.99
N ASP A 4 -6.99 8.48 -7.09
CA ASP A 4 -6.17 7.28 -7.25
C ASP A 4 -4.69 7.63 -7.43
N VAL A 5 -4.41 8.65 -8.27
CA VAL A 5 -3.04 9.10 -8.59
C VAL A 5 -2.38 9.81 -7.41
N GLU A 6 -3.14 10.57 -6.63
CA GLU A 6 -2.66 11.28 -5.44
C GLU A 6 -2.69 10.42 -4.17
N GLY A 7 -3.16 9.17 -4.25
CA GLY A 7 -3.13 8.20 -3.14
C GLY A 7 -4.23 8.34 -2.07
N HIS A 8 -5.19 9.24 -2.25
CA HIS A 8 -6.24 9.50 -1.24
C HIS A 8 -7.15 8.29 -0.96
N ASP A 9 -7.48 7.49 -1.98
CA ASP A 9 -8.24 6.25 -1.78
C ASP A 9 -7.45 5.23 -0.93
N ALA A 10 -6.17 5.09 -1.24
CA ALA A 10 -5.27 4.24 -0.46
C ALA A 10 -5.10 4.75 0.98
N ALA A 11 -5.05 6.07 1.19
CA ALA A 11 -4.90 6.66 2.52
C ALA A 11 -6.14 6.43 3.39
N ALA A 12 -7.34 6.56 2.82
CA ALA A 12 -8.59 6.26 3.52
C ALA A 12 -8.65 4.78 3.93
N LYS A 13 -8.27 3.86 3.03
CA LYS A 13 -8.18 2.42 3.32
C LYS A 13 -7.14 2.13 4.40
N ALA A 14 -5.96 2.76 4.33
CA ALA A 14 -4.88 2.60 5.30
C ALA A 14 -5.31 3.01 6.71
N ALA A 15 -6.01 4.14 6.85
CA ALA A 15 -6.52 4.60 8.14
C ALA A 15 -7.48 3.58 8.78
N ILE A 16 -8.43 3.07 7.99
CA ILE A 16 -9.39 2.04 8.45
C ILE A 16 -8.65 0.77 8.86
N MET A 17 -7.75 0.27 8.02
CA MET A 17 -6.99 -0.96 8.29
C MET A 17 -6.11 -0.82 9.53
N ALA A 18 -5.42 0.31 9.69
CA ALA A 18 -4.60 0.58 10.88
C ALA A 18 -5.45 0.57 12.15
N GLY A 19 -6.65 1.17 12.12
CA GLY A 19 -7.54 1.15 13.27
C GLY A 19 -8.04 -0.24 13.63
N ILE A 20 -8.32 -1.10 12.65
CA ILE A 20 -8.72 -2.49 12.86
C ILE A 20 -7.56 -3.34 13.39
N VAL A 21 -6.38 -3.26 12.76
CA VAL A 21 -5.23 -4.13 13.06
C VAL A 21 -4.59 -3.77 14.40
N PHE A 22 -4.46 -2.48 14.69
CA PHE A 22 -3.75 -2.00 15.88
C PHE A 22 -4.66 -1.53 17.01
N GLY A 23 -5.99 -1.50 16.80
CA GLY A 23 -6.96 -1.07 17.81
C GLY A 23 -6.85 0.41 18.18
N ALA A 24 -6.49 1.26 17.22
CA ALA A 24 -6.25 2.69 17.43
C ALA A 24 -7.25 3.57 16.65
N GLU A 25 -7.48 4.79 17.11
CA GLU A 25 -8.21 5.79 16.34
C GLU A 25 -7.25 6.45 15.33
N VAL A 26 -7.39 6.10 14.05
CA VAL A 26 -6.63 6.68 12.95
C VAL A 26 -7.58 7.28 11.93
N THR A 27 -7.38 8.54 11.59
CA THR A 27 -8.13 9.25 10.56
C THR A 27 -7.29 9.43 9.30
N ALA A 28 -7.93 9.72 8.17
CA ALA A 28 -7.19 9.99 6.92
C ALA A 28 -6.26 11.21 7.04
N ALA A 29 -6.49 12.13 7.99
CA ALA A 29 -5.60 13.27 8.24
C ALA A 29 -4.29 12.87 8.94
N ASP A 30 -4.28 11.71 9.60
CA ASP A 30 -3.10 11.17 10.28
C ASP A 30 -2.19 10.38 9.33
N VAL A 31 -2.65 10.11 8.10
CA VAL A 31 -1.93 9.33 7.10
C VAL A 31 -1.08 10.25 6.23
N HIS A 32 0.24 10.05 6.26
CA HIS A 32 1.12 10.68 5.28
C HIS A 32 0.78 10.17 3.87
N CYS A 33 0.58 11.06 2.89
CA CYS A 33 0.12 10.67 1.56
C CYS A 33 0.93 11.37 0.46
N GLU A 34 1.60 10.57 -0.35
CA GLU A 34 2.30 10.96 -1.57
C GLU A 34 1.79 10.12 -2.76
N GLY A 35 1.41 10.80 -3.83
CA GLY A 35 0.95 10.16 -5.06
C GLY A 35 2.06 9.66 -5.99
N ILE A 36 1.66 9.20 -7.17
CA ILE A 36 2.59 8.77 -8.24
C ILE A 36 2.76 9.82 -9.35
N SER A 37 2.20 11.02 -9.18
CA SER A 37 2.15 12.07 -10.22
C SER A 37 3.52 12.61 -10.61
N THR A 38 4.52 12.49 -9.74
CA THR A 38 5.90 12.95 -9.94
C THR A 38 6.82 11.88 -10.53
N LEU A 39 6.38 10.62 -10.62
CA LEU A 39 7.20 9.53 -11.15
C LEU A 39 7.44 9.67 -12.65
N SER A 40 8.70 9.59 -13.04
CA SER A 40 9.13 9.61 -14.42
C SER A 40 9.39 8.19 -14.97
N PRO A 41 9.39 8.02 -16.31
CA PRO A 41 9.84 6.77 -16.92
C PRO A 41 11.29 6.40 -16.56
N ASN A 42 12.14 7.39 -16.25
CA ASN A 42 13.51 7.15 -15.83
C ASN A 42 13.56 6.49 -14.46
N ASP A 43 12.72 6.91 -13.51
CA ASP A 43 12.65 6.32 -12.16
C ASP A 43 12.30 4.83 -12.25
N ILE A 44 11.31 4.49 -13.10
CA ILE A 44 10.91 3.10 -13.36
C ILE A 44 12.06 2.30 -13.99
N ALA A 45 12.77 2.89 -14.97
CA ALA A 45 13.89 2.22 -15.62
C ALA A 45 15.07 1.99 -14.66
N PHE A 46 15.37 2.96 -13.78
CA PHE A 46 16.41 2.82 -12.76
C PHE A 46 16.03 1.78 -11.71
N ALA A 47 14.80 1.80 -11.19
CA ALA A 47 14.33 0.79 -10.25
C ALA A 47 14.52 -0.63 -10.80
N ARG A 48 14.15 -0.86 -12.07
CA ARG A 48 14.35 -2.17 -12.73
C ARG A 48 15.80 -2.58 -12.84
N ARG A 49 16.72 -1.64 -13.12
CA ARG A 49 18.16 -1.93 -13.14
C ARG A 49 18.71 -2.30 -11.76
N LEU A 50 18.06 -1.83 -10.69
CA LEU A 50 18.38 -2.20 -9.31
C LEU A 50 17.66 -3.47 -8.85
N GLY A 51 16.92 -4.17 -9.71
CA GLY A 51 16.17 -5.37 -9.34
C GLY A 51 14.88 -5.10 -8.56
N HIS A 52 14.27 -3.92 -8.76
CA HIS A 52 13.06 -3.50 -8.07
C HIS A 52 11.96 -3.04 -9.05
N VAL A 53 10.72 -3.05 -8.57
CA VAL A 53 9.58 -2.38 -9.20
C VAL A 53 9.05 -1.27 -8.30
N ILE A 54 8.49 -0.22 -8.88
CA ILE A 54 7.82 0.83 -8.10
C ILE A 54 6.36 0.44 -7.89
N LYS A 55 5.88 0.53 -6.65
CA LYS A 55 4.47 0.33 -6.24
C LYS A 55 4.03 1.50 -5.38
N LEU A 56 2.78 1.93 -5.52
CA LEU A 56 2.14 2.80 -4.53
C LEU A 56 1.67 1.91 -3.38
N LEU A 57 2.32 2.02 -2.22
CA LEU A 57 2.02 1.18 -1.06
C LEU A 57 1.31 1.99 0.02
N ALA A 58 0.27 1.40 0.59
CA ALA A 58 -0.27 1.79 1.89
C ALA A 58 0.39 0.92 2.97
N ILE A 59 1.09 1.54 3.91
CA ILE A 59 1.86 0.87 4.95
C ILE A 59 1.36 1.38 6.30
N ALA A 60 0.99 0.44 7.18
CA ALA A 60 0.68 0.69 8.57
C ALA A 60 1.55 -0.24 9.42
N GLU A 61 2.38 0.32 10.29
CA GLU A 61 3.32 -0.46 11.10
C GLU A 61 3.42 0.08 12.53
N ARG A 62 3.71 -0.82 13.47
CA ARG A 62 4.04 -0.45 14.84
C ARG A 62 5.52 -0.08 14.90
N VAL A 63 5.82 1.14 15.32
CA VAL A 63 7.18 1.67 15.49
C VAL A 63 7.52 1.77 16.98
N ASP A 64 8.71 2.31 17.28
CA ASP A 64 9.24 2.43 18.65
C ASP A 64 8.20 2.97 19.65
N GLY A 65 8.09 2.29 20.79
CA GLY A 65 7.21 2.72 21.89
C GLY A 65 5.72 2.56 21.60
N ASP A 66 5.32 1.56 20.82
CA ASP A 66 3.93 1.23 20.47
C ASP A 66 3.20 2.28 19.60
N ALA A 67 3.92 3.27 19.09
CA ALA A 67 3.35 4.22 18.14
C ALA A 67 3.02 3.54 16.81
N ILE A 68 2.02 4.05 16.10
CA ILE A 68 1.57 3.50 14.81
C ILE A 68 1.90 4.52 13.74
N ALA A 69 2.71 4.12 12.77
CA ALA A 69 3.01 4.92 11.59
C ALA A 69 2.13 4.46 10.43
N VAL A 70 1.40 5.39 9.81
CA VAL A 70 0.55 5.10 8.65
C VAL A 70 0.92 6.04 7.51
N ARG A 71 1.23 5.46 6.34
CA ARG A 71 1.67 6.21 5.16
C ARG A 71 1.25 5.57 3.85
N VAL A 72 1.11 6.40 2.83
CA VAL A 72 0.91 6.04 1.44
C VAL A 72 1.95 6.76 0.61
N HIS A 73 2.81 6.03 -0.10
CA HIS A 73 3.79 6.63 -1.00
C HIS A 73 4.30 5.62 -2.04
N PRO A 74 4.90 6.09 -3.15
CA PRO A 74 5.66 5.22 -4.04
C PRO A 74 6.85 4.58 -3.30
N ALA A 75 7.04 3.27 -3.47
CA ALA A 75 8.12 2.51 -2.87
C ALA A 75 8.75 1.56 -3.90
N MET A 76 10.07 1.36 -3.79
CA MET A 76 10.77 0.30 -4.50
C MET A 76 10.55 -1.02 -3.78
N VAL A 77 9.99 -1.99 -4.50
CA VAL A 77 9.73 -3.34 -4.01
C VAL A 77 10.63 -4.31 -4.77
N PRO A 78 11.40 -5.18 -4.10
CA PRO A 78 12.23 -6.19 -4.76
C PRO A 78 11.41 -7.03 -5.76
N GLU A 79 11.99 -7.38 -6.90
CA GLU A 79 11.28 -8.12 -7.96
C GLU A 79 10.81 -9.52 -7.51
N ASP A 80 11.46 -10.11 -6.51
CA ASP A 80 11.13 -11.41 -5.91
C ASP A 80 10.08 -11.32 -4.79
N HIS A 81 9.76 -10.12 -4.30
CA HIS A 81 8.76 -9.93 -3.27
C HIS A 81 7.33 -10.16 -3.83
N PRO A 82 6.41 -10.84 -3.11
CA PRO A 82 5.06 -11.15 -3.61
C PRO A 82 4.26 -9.94 -4.11
N LEU A 83 4.39 -8.79 -3.45
CA LEU A 83 3.76 -7.53 -3.88
C LEU A 83 4.22 -7.04 -5.27
N ALA A 84 5.43 -7.40 -5.72
CA ALA A 84 5.92 -7.02 -7.05
C ALA A 84 5.10 -7.66 -8.17
N ALA A 85 4.58 -8.87 -7.92
CA ALA A 85 3.79 -9.66 -8.87
C ALA A 85 2.33 -9.16 -9.03
N VAL A 86 1.84 -8.27 -8.15
CA VAL A 86 0.48 -7.71 -8.23
C VAL A 86 0.39 -6.73 -9.39
N ARG A 87 -0.47 -7.00 -10.38
CA ARG A 87 -0.59 -6.21 -11.62
C ARG A 87 -2.05 -5.81 -11.87
N ASP A 88 -2.21 -4.84 -12.77
CA ASP A 88 -3.49 -4.35 -13.25
C ASP A 88 -4.43 -3.89 -12.11
N SER A 89 -5.70 -4.29 -12.15
CA SER A 89 -6.72 -3.92 -11.17
C SER A 89 -6.80 -4.86 -9.96
N PHE A 90 -5.78 -5.69 -9.77
CA PHE A 90 -5.66 -6.50 -8.55
C PHE A 90 -5.07 -5.68 -7.42
N ASN A 91 -5.61 -5.89 -6.23
CA ASN A 91 -5.06 -5.40 -4.98
C ASN A 91 -4.47 -6.58 -4.20
N ALA A 92 -3.53 -6.26 -3.33
CA ALA A 92 -3.06 -7.21 -2.32
C ALA A 92 -2.85 -6.50 -0.99
N GLU A 93 -3.09 -7.24 0.08
CA GLU A 93 -2.72 -6.87 1.43
C GLU A 93 -1.69 -7.88 1.92
N PHE A 94 -0.53 -7.37 2.32
CA PHE A 94 0.55 -8.17 2.90
C PHE A 94 0.63 -7.82 4.38
N VAL A 95 0.50 -8.83 5.24
CA VAL A 95 0.41 -8.68 6.69
C VAL A 95 1.49 -9.52 7.33
N GLU A 96 2.24 -8.90 8.25
CA GLU A 96 3.26 -9.56 9.05
C GLU A 96 2.78 -9.60 10.50
N GLY A 97 2.72 -10.80 11.08
CA GLY A 97 2.35 -10.99 12.47
C GLY A 97 3.33 -11.91 13.19
N GLU A 98 3.62 -11.63 14.46
CA GLU A 98 4.61 -12.37 15.26
C GLU A 98 4.33 -13.89 15.28
N ALA A 99 3.07 -14.29 15.49
CA ALA A 99 2.68 -15.70 15.56
C ALA A 99 2.21 -16.28 14.21
N ALA A 100 1.63 -15.45 13.34
CA ALA A 100 1.05 -15.87 12.07
C ALA A 100 2.07 -15.90 10.92
N GLY A 101 3.23 -15.24 11.09
CA GLY A 101 4.20 -15.02 10.03
C GLY A 101 3.66 -14.06 8.96
N GLU A 102 4.05 -14.31 7.72
CA GLU A 102 3.65 -13.52 6.55
C GLU A 102 2.37 -14.08 5.94
N LEU A 103 1.38 -13.21 5.71
CA LEU A 103 0.12 -13.51 5.03
C LEU A 103 -0.08 -12.56 3.85
N MET A 104 -0.51 -13.09 2.71
CA MET A 104 -0.91 -12.29 1.56
C MET A 104 -2.35 -12.58 1.17
N LEU A 105 -3.19 -11.55 1.19
CA LEU A 105 -4.54 -11.55 0.66
C LEU A 105 -4.49 -10.93 -0.74
N TYR A 106 -4.97 -11.63 -1.76
CA TYR A 106 -4.88 -11.17 -3.15
C TYR A 106 -6.23 -11.31 -3.86
N GLY A 107 -6.65 -10.27 -4.56
CA GLY A 107 -7.94 -10.26 -5.25
C GLY A 107 -8.18 -9.02 -6.11
N ARG A 108 -9.31 -8.96 -6.80
CA ARG A 108 -9.69 -7.78 -7.58
C ARG A 108 -10.24 -6.71 -6.64
N GLY A 109 -9.58 -5.54 -6.63
CA GLY A 109 -9.91 -4.41 -5.75
C GLY A 109 -11.13 -3.59 -6.20
N ALA A 110 -11.51 -3.71 -7.47
CA ALA A 110 -12.69 -3.10 -8.05
C ALA A 110 -13.16 -3.89 -9.28
N GLY A 111 -14.46 -4.19 -9.31
CA GLY A 111 -15.11 -4.85 -10.42
C GLY A 111 -16.62 -4.82 -10.21
N ALA A 112 -17.34 -4.20 -11.14
CA ALA A 112 -18.79 -4.19 -11.16
C ALA A 112 -19.34 -5.62 -11.25
N ARG A 113 -19.63 -6.23 -10.10
CA ARG A 113 -20.93 -6.87 -9.96
C ARG A 113 -21.82 -5.83 -9.30
N PRO A 114 -23.03 -5.57 -9.82
CA PRO A 114 -24.00 -4.81 -9.05
C PRO A 114 -24.14 -5.50 -7.69
N THR A 115 -24.02 -4.71 -6.64
CA THR A 115 -24.76 -4.96 -5.40
C THR A 115 -26.16 -5.42 -5.77
N ALA A 116 -26.55 -6.60 -5.28
CA ALA A 116 -27.96 -6.99 -5.24
C ALA A 116 -28.73 -6.03 -4.33
#